data_AF-A0A671QGG9-F1
#
_entry.id   AF-A0A671QGG9-F1
#
_cell.length_a   1.000
_cell.length_b   1.000
_cell.length_c   1.000
_cell.angle_alpha   90.00
_cell.angle_beta   90.00
_cell.angle_gamma   90.00
#
_symmetry.space_group_name_H-M   'P 1'
#
loop_
_entity.id
_entity.type
_entity.pdbx_description
1 polymer ?
#
loop_
_entity_poly.entity_id
_entity_poly.type
_entity_poly.pdbx_seq_one_letter_code
_entity_poly.pdbx_strand_id
1 'polypeptide(L)'
;MKCFSVVVLNFAVVFGFFSPAFPIMSTECLAKIPEVDLDPNGVFKYVLIRVHSKDDDSYVDIVRGYAWAEYHADIYDRVSGELERGGGLDCECLGGGRIKHDSAAKKIHVYGYSMGFGRAKHSVSTEKIKTHYPDYEVTWADEGY
;
A
#
# COMPACT_ATOMS: atom_id res chain seq x y z
N MET A 1 54.37 -36.33 -43.13
CA MET A 1 55.00 -35.60 -42.01
C MET A 1 53.98 -34.61 -41.46
N LYS A 2 53.61 -34.75 -40.17
CA LYS A 2 53.09 -33.76 -39.18
C LYS A 2 52.15 -32.64 -39.69
N CYS A 3 51.00 -32.26 -39.12
CA CYS A 3 50.56 -32.26 -37.72
C CYS A 3 49.09 -31.75 -37.65
N PHE A 4 48.29 -32.33 -36.74
CA PHE A 4 47.26 -31.75 -35.85
C PHE A 4 46.10 -30.81 -36.32
N SER A 5 44.90 -31.38 -36.26
CA SER A 5 43.67 -31.04 -35.49
C SER A 5 43.42 -29.62 -34.90
N VAL A 6 42.26 -29.05 -35.31
CA VAL A 6 41.17 -28.36 -34.55
C VAL A 6 41.48 -27.06 -33.76
N VAL A 7 40.70 -25.99 -34.01
CA VAL A 7 39.70 -25.39 -33.10
C VAL A 7 38.98 -24.22 -33.81
N VAL A 8 37.65 -24.24 -33.71
CA VAL A 8 36.67 -23.22 -34.12
C VAL A 8 36.71 -22.03 -33.18
N LEU A 9 36.57 -20.80 -33.70
CA LEU A 9 35.87 -19.73 -32.97
C LEU A 9 35.30 -18.70 -33.97
N ASN A 10 33.98 -18.80 -34.18
CA ASN A 10 33.14 -17.74 -34.72
C ASN A 10 32.98 -16.66 -33.64
N PHE A 11 33.41 -15.43 -33.92
CA PHE A 11 32.99 -14.24 -33.16
C PHE A 11 32.38 -13.25 -34.15
N ALA A 12 31.11 -13.49 -34.48
CA ALA A 12 30.26 -12.46 -35.06
C ALA A 12 29.71 -11.63 -33.89
N VAL A 13 30.21 -10.40 -33.77
CA VAL A 13 29.64 -9.37 -32.90
C VAL A 13 28.29 -8.99 -33.50
N VAL A 14 27.20 -9.49 -32.91
CA VAL A 14 25.84 -9.09 -33.27
C VAL A 14 25.30 -8.18 -32.18
N PHE A 15 24.86 -7.01 -32.63
CA PHE A 15 24.11 -5.98 -31.93
C PHE A 15 23.09 -6.55 -30.93
N GLY A 16 23.14 -6.00 -29.72
CA GLY A 16 22.04 -6.05 -28.77
C GLY A 16 22.09 -4.77 -27.96
N PHE A 17 21.40 -3.73 -28.42
CA PHE A 17 20.97 -2.64 -27.55
C PHE A 17 20.12 -3.28 -26.45
N PHE A 18 20.73 -3.55 -25.29
CA PHE A 18 19.98 -3.78 -24.07
C PHE A 18 19.40 -2.43 -23.65
N SER A 19 18.25 -2.07 -24.22
CA SER A 19 17.33 -1.18 -23.53
C SER A 19 16.92 -1.91 -22.25
N PRO A 20 17.20 -1.40 -21.04
CA PRO A 20 16.48 -1.90 -19.88
C PRO A 20 15.01 -1.56 -20.14
N ALA A 21 14.16 -2.58 -20.15
CA ALA A 21 12.72 -2.41 -20.07
C ALA A 21 12.40 -1.79 -18.70
N PHE A 22 12.50 -0.46 -18.65
CA PHE A 22 11.54 0.46 -18.06
C PHE A 22 10.92 0.10 -16.69
N PRO A 23 11.29 0.82 -15.59
CA PRO A 23 10.64 0.73 -14.27
C PRO A 23 9.23 1.38 -14.22
N ILE A 24 8.46 1.37 -15.31
CA ILE A 24 7.16 2.08 -15.38
C ILE A 24 6.03 1.24 -14.78
N MET A 25 6.11 -0.10 -14.83
CA MET A 25 4.95 -0.96 -14.53
C MET A 25 4.53 -0.93 -13.05
N SER A 26 5.50 -0.90 -12.14
CA SER A 26 5.29 -0.96 -10.68
C SER A 26 4.69 0.35 -10.14
N THR A 27 5.21 1.50 -10.55
CA THR A 27 4.63 2.81 -10.18
C THR A 27 3.20 2.97 -10.70
N GLU A 28 2.91 2.50 -11.92
CA GLU A 28 1.56 2.55 -12.48
C GLU A 28 0.55 1.66 -11.73
N CYS A 29 0.99 0.54 -11.18
CA CYS A 29 0.15 -0.34 -10.35
C CYS A 29 -0.17 0.32 -9.00
N LEU A 30 0.83 0.88 -8.33
CA LEU A 30 0.64 1.55 -7.03
C LEU A 30 -0.24 2.81 -7.17
N ALA A 31 -0.08 3.59 -8.24
CA ALA A 31 -0.86 4.80 -8.49
C ALA A 31 -2.37 4.55 -8.69
N LYS A 32 -2.77 3.31 -9.04
CA LYS A 32 -4.18 2.93 -9.20
C LYS A 32 -4.86 2.59 -7.88
N ILE A 33 -4.10 2.41 -6.79
CA ILE A 33 -4.63 2.03 -5.49
C ILE A 33 -5.13 3.31 -4.79
N PRO A 34 -6.42 3.40 -4.41
CA PRO A 34 -6.91 4.54 -3.66
C PRO A 34 -6.17 4.68 -2.33
N GLU A 35 -5.58 5.84 -2.05
CA GLU A 35 -4.86 6.06 -0.79
C GLU A 35 -5.79 6.00 0.44
N VAL A 36 -7.08 6.29 0.26
CA VAL A 36 -8.08 6.31 1.32
C VAL A 36 -9.35 5.66 0.82
N ASP A 37 -9.87 4.72 1.60
CA ASP A 37 -11.20 4.15 1.41
C ASP A 37 -11.81 3.89 2.79
N LEU A 38 -12.88 4.63 3.10
CA LEU A 38 -13.51 4.70 4.41
C LEU A 38 -15.03 4.62 4.27
N ASP A 39 -15.69 3.95 5.21
CA ASP A 39 -17.15 4.06 5.30
C ASP A 39 -17.59 5.51 5.55
N PRO A 40 -18.69 5.96 4.93
CA PRO A 40 -19.05 7.37 4.83
C PRO A 40 -19.56 8.00 6.14
N ASN A 41 -19.82 7.19 7.17
CA ASN A 41 -20.25 7.67 8.48
C ASN A 41 -20.07 6.56 9.54
N GLY A 42 -20.00 6.96 10.81
CA GLY A 42 -20.00 6.06 11.96
C GLY A 42 -18.67 6.02 12.73
N VAL A 43 -18.56 5.04 13.63
CA VAL A 43 -17.33 4.75 14.38
C VAL A 43 -16.90 3.34 14.03
N PHE A 44 -15.71 3.18 13.48
CA PHE A 44 -15.24 1.90 12.96
C PHE A 44 -13.73 1.74 13.12
N LYS A 45 -13.26 0.50 13.02
CA LYS A 45 -11.83 0.16 13.04
C LYS A 45 -11.18 0.56 11.73
N TYR A 46 -9.90 0.92 11.79
CA TYR A 46 -9.12 1.21 10.60
C TYR A 46 -7.70 0.67 10.73
N VAL A 47 -7.07 0.37 9.59
CA VAL A 47 -5.66 -0.01 9.49
C VAL A 47 -4.92 0.92 8.52
N LEU A 48 -3.65 1.16 8.83
CA LEU A 48 -2.69 1.79 7.91
C LEU A 48 -1.86 0.67 7.30
N ILE A 49 -1.89 0.54 5.98
CA ILE A 49 -1.21 -0.54 5.25
C ILE A 49 -0.19 0.10 4.33
N ARG A 50 1.03 -0.43 4.31
CA ARG A 50 2.00 -0.15 3.26
C ARG A 50 1.89 -1.20 2.17
N VAL A 51 1.71 -0.76 0.94
CA VAL A 51 1.69 -1.62 -0.23
C VAL A 51 3.00 -1.43 -0.99
N HIS A 52 3.81 -2.48 -1.03
CA HIS A 52 5.06 -2.55 -1.77
C HIS A 52 4.84 -3.10 -3.17
N SER A 53 5.60 -2.54 -4.12
CA SER A 53 5.90 -3.23 -5.37
C SER A 53 6.85 -4.40 -5.09
N LYS A 54 6.67 -5.54 -5.76
CA LYS A 54 7.65 -6.64 -5.72
C LYS A 54 8.78 -6.48 -6.74
N ASP A 55 8.61 -5.59 -7.70
CA ASP A 55 9.58 -5.37 -8.78
C ASP A 55 10.67 -4.35 -8.39
N ASP A 56 10.40 -3.49 -7.40
CA ASP A 56 11.30 -2.43 -6.92
C ASP A 56 10.96 -2.00 -5.48
N ASP A 57 11.71 -1.04 -4.94
CA ASP A 57 11.55 -0.54 -3.57
C ASP A 57 10.41 0.50 -3.41
N SER A 58 9.55 0.67 -4.42
CA SER A 58 8.44 1.63 -4.37
C SER A 58 7.33 1.15 -3.45
N TYR A 59 6.67 2.08 -2.78
CA TYR A 59 5.52 1.78 -1.94
C TYR A 59 4.49 2.91 -1.94
N VAL A 60 3.26 2.57 -1.55
CA VAL A 60 2.24 3.54 -1.18
C VAL A 60 1.59 3.12 0.14
N ASP A 61 1.46 4.08 1.04
CA ASP A 61 0.73 3.88 2.29
C ASP A 61 -0.77 4.16 2.04
N ILE A 62 -1.66 3.28 2.48
CA ILE A 62 -3.10 3.37 2.27
C ILE A 62 -3.87 3.26 3.60
N VAL A 63 -4.99 3.95 3.68
CA VAL A 63 -5.88 3.97 4.85
C VAL A 63 -7.17 3.23 4.50
N ARG A 64 -7.54 2.25 5.32
CA ARG A 64 -8.73 1.42 5.14
C ARG A 64 -9.51 1.34 6.43
N GLY A 65 -10.81 1.64 6.40
CA GLY A 65 -11.65 1.62 7.60
C GLY A 65 -13.11 1.40 7.29
N TYR A 66 -13.70 0.37 7.91
CA TYR A 66 -15.06 -0.07 7.59
C TYR A 66 -15.82 -0.56 8.81
N ALA A 67 -17.11 -0.27 8.87
CA ALA A 67 -18.04 -0.66 9.92
C ALA A 67 -18.37 -2.16 9.92
N TRP A 68 -18.21 -2.84 8.78
CA TRP A 68 -18.44 -4.29 8.69
C TRP A 68 -17.38 -5.11 9.43
N ALA A 69 -16.19 -4.54 9.67
CA ALA A 69 -15.07 -5.27 10.23
C ALA A 69 -15.14 -5.32 11.75
N GLU A 70 -15.24 -6.52 12.31
CA GLU A 70 -15.23 -6.73 13.75
C GLU A 70 -13.81 -6.54 14.31
N TYR A 71 -12.78 -6.89 13.55
CA TYR A 71 -11.38 -6.78 13.91
C TYR A 71 -10.57 -6.05 12.84
N HIS A 72 -9.43 -5.49 13.27
CA HIS A 72 -8.45 -4.88 12.35
C HIS A 72 -7.89 -5.91 11.34
N ALA A 73 -7.75 -7.17 11.77
CA ALA A 73 -7.28 -8.26 10.94
C ALA A 73 -8.25 -8.53 9.77
N ASP A 74 -9.56 -8.43 9.98
CA ASP A 74 -10.54 -8.64 8.91
C ASP A 74 -10.34 -7.64 7.76
N ILE A 75 -10.07 -6.37 8.09
CA ILE A 75 -9.77 -5.32 7.10
C ILE A 75 -8.46 -5.66 6.38
N TYR A 76 -7.42 -5.99 7.14
CA TYR A 76 -6.11 -6.28 6.60
C TYR A 76 -6.15 -7.48 5.65
N ASP A 77 -6.66 -8.62 6.09
CA ASP A 77 -6.70 -9.88 5.33
C ASP A 77 -7.48 -9.72 4.02
N ARG A 78 -8.59 -8.97 4.05
CA ARG A 78 -9.38 -8.70 2.85
C ARG A 78 -8.61 -7.82 1.86
N VAL A 79 -8.05 -6.72 2.34
CA VAL A 79 -7.38 -5.73 1.47
C VAL A 79 -6.08 -6.30 0.91
N SER A 80 -5.25 -6.93 1.74
CA SER A 80 -4.00 -7.57 1.29
C SER A 80 -4.31 -8.71 0.32
N GLY A 81 -5.27 -9.58 0.64
CA GLY A 81 -5.69 -10.66 -0.25
C GLY A 81 -6.27 -10.18 -1.59
N GLU A 82 -6.82 -8.97 -1.66
CA GLU A 82 -7.25 -8.34 -2.92
C GLU A 82 -6.08 -7.78 -3.73
N LEU A 83 -5.16 -7.07 -3.09
CA LEU A 83 -4.02 -6.43 -3.75
C LEU A 83 -2.93 -7.43 -4.18
N GLU A 84 -2.63 -8.41 -3.34
CA GLU A 84 -1.58 -9.40 -3.57
C GLU A 84 -2.00 -10.50 -4.55
N ARG A 85 -3.30 -10.62 -4.86
CA ARG A 85 -3.84 -11.65 -5.77
C ARG A 85 -3.17 -11.66 -7.14
N GLY A 86 -2.76 -10.49 -7.62
CA GLY A 86 -2.04 -10.33 -8.90
C GLY A 86 -0.57 -10.74 -8.85
N GLY A 87 -0.02 -11.03 -7.67
CA GLY A 87 1.35 -11.50 -7.47
C GLY A 87 2.44 -10.42 -7.50
N GLY A 88 2.14 -9.20 -7.97
CA GLY A 88 3.11 -8.10 -8.10
C GLY A 88 3.21 -7.15 -6.91
N LEU A 89 2.37 -7.33 -5.89
CA LEU A 89 2.32 -6.48 -4.70
C LEU A 89 2.53 -7.30 -3.42
N ASP A 90 2.99 -6.61 -2.38
CA ASP A 90 3.12 -7.11 -1.01
C ASP A 90 2.54 -6.08 -0.03
N CYS A 91 1.81 -6.52 0.99
CA CYS A 91 1.23 -5.63 1.98
C CYS A 91 1.88 -5.82 3.36
N GLU A 92 2.10 -4.71 4.06
CA GLU A 92 2.54 -4.68 5.45
C GLU A 92 1.55 -3.85 6.28
N CYS A 93 1.03 -4.40 7.37
CA CYS A 93 0.20 -3.64 8.31
C CYS A 93 1.09 -2.80 9.24
N LEU A 94 1.03 -1.48 9.10
CA LEU A 94 1.79 -0.52 9.92
C LEU A 94 1.10 -0.17 11.25
N GLY A 95 0.01 -0.86 11.57
CA GLY A 95 -0.81 -0.64 12.77
C GLY A 95 -2.25 -0.25 12.44
N GLY A 96 -3.02 0.04 13.49
CA GLY A 96 -4.40 0.52 13.32
C GLY A 96 -4.89 1.39 14.45
N GLY A 97 -6.20 1.62 14.45
CA GLY A 97 -6.93 2.39 15.45
C GLY A 97 -8.42 2.41 15.14
N ARG A 98 -9.09 3.50 15.48
CA ARG A 98 -10.48 3.78 15.12
C ARG A 98 -10.60 5.12 14.40
N ILE A 99 -11.66 5.20 13.60
CA ILE A 99 -12.09 6.41 12.94
C ILE A 99 -13.52 6.70 13.39
N LYS A 100 -13.76 7.95 13.80
CA LYS A 100 -15.10 8.52 13.90
C LYS A 100 -15.30 9.44 12.70
N HIS A 101 -16.17 9.03 11.79
CA HIS A 101 -16.52 9.77 10.59
C HIS A 101 -17.94 10.33 10.72
N ASP A 102 -18.06 11.65 10.78
CA ASP A 102 -19.33 12.37 10.74
C ASP A 102 -19.39 13.21 9.47
N SER A 103 -20.00 12.65 8.42
CA SER A 103 -20.12 13.33 7.12
C SER A 103 -21.10 14.49 7.13
N ALA A 104 -22.05 14.55 8.08
CA ALA A 104 -22.96 15.68 8.22
C ALA A 104 -22.22 16.90 8.80
N ALA A 105 -21.38 16.68 9.80
CA ALA A 105 -20.54 17.73 10.39
C ALA A 105 -19.24 18.00 9.60
N LYS A 106 -18.94 17.17 8.59
CA LYS A 106 -17.67 17.13 7.86
C LYS A 106 -16.46 16.99 8.80
N LYS A 107 -16.54 16.03 9.72
CA LYS A 107 -15.49 15.76 10.71
C LYS A 107 -15.02 14.33 10.65
N ILE A 108 -13.70 14.15 10.66
CA ILE A 108 -13.07 12.84 10.83
C ILE A 108 -12.08 12.93 11.98
N HIS A 109 -12.21 12.02 12.95
CA HIS A 109 -11.29 11.90 14.07
C HIS A 109 -10.65 10.50 14.09
N VAL A 110 -9.32 10.44 14.06
CA VAL A 110 -8.52 9.20 14.05
C VAL A 110 -7.85 9.01 15.42
N TYR A 111 -8.04 7.85 16.05
CA TYR A 111 -7.56 7.64 17.42
C TYR A 111 -7.39 6.17 17.80
N GLY A 112 -6.92 5.91 19.02
CA GLY A 112 -6.82 4.55 19.58
C GLY A 112 -5.77 3.66 18.91
N TYR A 113 -5.93 2.34 19.01
CA TYR A 113 -4.92 1.39 18.51
C TYR A 113 -5.53 0.06 18.06
N SER A 114 -4.76 -0.74 17.32
CA SER A 114 -5.09 -2.15 17.05
C SER A 114 -4.47 -3.04 18.12
N MET A 115 -5.26 -3.96 18.69
CA MET A 115 -4.75 -4.96 19.64
C MET A 115 -3.74 -5.91 18.99
N GLY A 116 -3.93 -6.25 17.70
CA GLY A 116 -3.09 -7.19 16.98
C GLY A 116 -1.89 -6.56 16.26
N PHE A 117 -2.04 -5.32 15.79
CA PHE A 117 -1.02 -4.63 14.98
C PHE A 117 -0.39 -3.43 15.68
N GLY A 118 -0.80 -3.12 16.91
CA GLY A 118 -0.38 -1.93 17.61
C GLY A 118 -1.00 -0.65 17.03
N ARG A 119 -0.46 0.48 17.46
CA ARG A 119 -0.95 1.80 17.10
C ARG A 119 -0.32 2.27 15.79
N ALA A 120 -1.15 2.62 14.81
CA ALA A 120 -0.67 3.28 13.60
C ALA A 120 -0.17 4.70 13.92
N LYS A 121 0.72 5.22 13.07
CA LYS A 121 1.08 6.65 13.09
C LYS A 121 -0.10 7.47 12.54
N HIS A 122 -1.03 7.86 13.41
CA HIS A 122 -2.29 8.51 12.99
C HIS A 122 -2.09 9.79 12.19
N SER A 123 -1.00 10.52 12.42
CA SER A 123 -0.67 11.70 11.61
C SER A 123 -0.55 11.38 10.12
N VAL A 124 0.10 10.26 9.77
CA VAL A 124 0.21 9.80 8.36
C VAL A 124 -1.17 9.46 7.80
N SER A 125 -2.02 8.80 8.59
CA SER A 125 -3.39 8.50 8.18
C SER A 125 -4.19 9.79 7.94
N THR A 126 -4.08 10.79 8.82
CA THR A 126 -4.81 12.06 8.67
C THR A 126 -4.34 12.91 7.51
N GLU A 127 -3.04 12.88 7.16
CA GLU A 127 -2.54 13.59 5.98
C GLU A 127 -3.19 13.06 4.70
N LYS A 128 -3.29 11.74 4.56
CA LYS A 128 -3.95 11.08 3.43
C LYS A 128 -5.45 11.36 3.40
N ILE A 129 -6.12 11.22 4.55
CA ILE A 129 -7.55 11.52 4.68
C ILE A 129 -7.82 12.96 4.31
N LYS A 130 -6.99 13.92 4.74
CA LYS A 130 -7.17 15.34 4.42
C LYS A 130 -7.00 15.64 2.94
N THR A 131 -6.10 14.93 2.24
CA THR A 131 -5.99 15.03 0.78
C THR A 131 -7.25 14.52 0.08
N HIS A 132 -7.89 13.47 0.61
CA HIS A 132 -9.12 12.90 0.05
C HIS A 132 -10.40 13.68 0.43
N TYR A 133 -10.42 14.27 1.63
CA TYR A 133 -11.53 15.05 2.20
C TYR A 133 -11.07 16.49 2.51
N PRO A 134 -10.79 17.31 1.49
CA PRO A 134 -10.16 18.63 1.67
C PRO A 134 -11.05 19.65 2.40
N ASP A 135 -12.36 19.43 2.42
CA ASP A 135 -13.36 20.28 3.08
C ASP A 135 -13.75 19.77 4.49
N TYR A 136 -13.12 18.71 4.98
CA TYR A 136 -13.35 18.15 6.31
C TYR A 136 -12.37 18.70 7.34
N GLU A 137 -12.85 18.81 8.58
CA GLU A 137 -12.00 18.90 9.76
C GLU A 137 -11.48 17.50 10.09
N VAL A 138 -10.19 17.26 9.82
CA VAL A 138 -9.51 15.99 10.10
C VAL A 138 -8.56 16.16 11.27
N THR A 139 -8.75 15.38 12.32
CA THR A 139 -7.96 15.44 13.56
C THR A 139 -7.50 14.04 13.99
N TRP A 140 -6.48 13.98 14.84
CA TRP A 140 -6.05 12.74 15.46
C TRP A 140 -5.64 12.91 16.91
N ALA A 141 -5.66 11.81 17.66
CA ALA A 141 -5.12 11.70 19.01
C ALA A 141 -4.47 10.32 19.19
N ASP A 142 -3.39 10.24 19.97
CA ASP A 142 -2.72 8.97 20.29
C ASP A 142 -3.40 8.19 21.43
N GLU A 143 -4.39 8.81 22.05
CA GLU A 143 -5.13 8.28 23.20
C GLU A 143 -6.50 7.73 22.80
N GLY A 144 -7.15 7.03 23.74
CA GLY A 144 -8.48 6.45 23.57
C GLY A 144 -8.47 5.01 23.07
N TYR A 145 -9.66 4.41 23.02
CA TYR A 145 -9.90 3.11 22.38
C TYR A 145 -11.15 3.17 21.54
#